data_AF-A0A2H6A4B3-F1
#
_entry.id   AF-A0A2H6A4B3-F1
#
_cell.length_a   1.000
_cell.length_b   1.000
_cell.length_c   1.000
_cell.angle_alpha   90.00
_cell.angle_beta   90.00
_cell.angle_gamma   90.00
#
_symmetry.space_group_name_H-M   'P 1'
#
loop_
_entity.id
_entity.type
_entity.pdbx_description
1 polymer ?
#
loop_
_entity_poly.entity_id
_entity_poly.type
_entity_poly.pdbx_seq_one_letter_code
_entity_poly.pdbx_strand_id
1 'polypeptide(L)'
;MGTKLSAKAQQKLEVLTEARRKWDRVHSLVEQYGSMKTGEDAFLSQIYRTATDVARIFMNNGYGVMADSANQLAMLAKRGSSKQTKLRTMRELIASVKAAIEHAEKMVAQEDAKESESTSSD
;
A
#
# COMPACT_ATOMS: atom_id res chain seq x y z
N MET A 1 29.02 6.74 -10.67
CA MET A 1 28.61 5.45 -11.27
C MET A 1 27.36 5.01 -10.54
N GLY A 2 26.24 4.83 -11.23
CA GLY A 2 25.03 4.30 -10.60
C GLY A 2 25.25 2.81 -10.37
N THR A 3 25.51 2.40 -9.13
CA THR A 3 25.56 1.00 -8.75
C THR A 3 24.22 0.37 -9.12
N LYS A 4 24.29 -0.66 -9.97
CA LYS A 4 23.14 -1.45 -10.36
C LYS A 4 22.62 -2.14 -9.11
N LEU A 5 21.35 -1.95 -8.77
CA LEU A 5 20.73 -2.60 -7.61
C LEU A 5 20.95 -4.11 -7.66
N SER A 6 21.09 -4.75 -6.50
CA SER A 6 21.08 -6.22 -6.45
C SER A 6 19.75 -6.76 -6.97
N ALA A 7 19.76 -8.00 -7.47
CA ALA A 7 18.53 -8.67 -7.93
C ALA A 7 17.45 -8.73 -6.83
N LYS A 8 17.88 -8.91 -5.57
CA LYS A 8 17.00 -8.92 -4.39
C LYS A 8 16.36 -7.56 -4.13
N ALA A 9 17.14 -6.48 -4.18
CA ALA A 9 16.63 -5.13 -4.02
C ALA A 9 15.67 -4.75 -5.14
N GLN A 10 16.01 -5.10 -6.39
CA GLN A 10 15.16 -4.90 -7.55
C GLN A 10 13.79 -5.60 -7.38
N GLN A 11 13.79 -6.87 -6.96
CA GLN A 11 12.55 -7.62 -6.70
C GLN A 11 11.69 -6.97 -5.62
N LYS A 12 12.29 -6.52 -4.50
CA LYS A 12 11.56 -5.81 -3.43
C LYS A 12 10.92 -4.51 -3.95
N LEU A 13 11.64 -3.73 -4.77
CA LEU A 13 11.11 -2.50 -5.33
C LEU A 13 9.98 -2.74 -6.34
N GLU A 14 10.05 -3.81 -7.13
CA GLU A 14 8.97 -4.20 -8.05
C GLU A 14 7.68 -4.53 -7.30
N VAL A 15 7.78 -5.27 -6.20
CA VAL A 15 6.65 -5.57 -5.30
C VAL A 15 6.04 -4.29 -4.74
N LEU A 16 6.86 -3.38 -4.21
CA LEU A 16 6.39 -2.10 -3.67
C LEU A 16 5.74 -1.22 -4.74
N THR A 17 6.29 -1.23 -5.97
CA THR A 17 5.72 -0.53 -7.12
C THR A 17 4.36 -1.09 -7.51
N GLU A 18 4.20 -2.42 -7.55
CA GLU A 18 2.91 -3.06 -7.82
C GLU A 18 1.89 -2.70 -6.72
N ALA A 19 2.29 -2.82 -5.46
CA ALA A 19 1.44 -2.48 -4.31
C ALA A 19 1.00 -1.01 -4.37
N ARG A 20 1.90 -0.07 -4.67
CA ARG A 20 1.60 1.36 -4.83
C ARG A 20 0.55 1.60 -5.90
N ARG A 21 0.70 1.00 -7.10
CA ARG A 21 -0.27 1.16 -8.20
C ARG A 21 -1.68 0.71 -7.79
N LYS A 22 -1.78 -0.42 -7.09
CA LYS A 22 -3.07 -0.92 -6.59
C LYS A 22 -3.59 -0.06 -5.44
N TRP A 23 -2.73 0.48 -4.59
CA TRP A 23 -3.12 1.38 -3.51
C TRP A 23 -3.63 2.73 -4.04
N ASP A 24 -3.02 3.27 -5.09
CA ASP A 24 -3.53 4.47 -5.77
C ASP A 24 -4.93 4.23 -6.36
N ARG A 25 -5.20 3.00 -6.84
CA ARG A 25 -6.55 2.60 -7.26
C ARG A 25 -7.53 2.57 -6.09
N VAL A 26 -7.13 2.07 -4.91
CA VAL A 26 -7.94 2.14 -3.69
C VAL A 26 -8.26 3.58 -3.33
N HIS A 27 -7.27 4.46 -3.35
CA HIS A 27 -7.47 5.89 -3.08
C HIS A 27 -8.48 6.52 -4.06
N SER A 28 -8.33 6.27 -5.37
CA SER A 28 -9.29 6.75 -6.37
C SER A 28 -10.71 6.25 -6.11
N LEU A 29 -10.89 4.99 -5.70
CA LEU A 29 -12.20 4.45 -5.35
C LEU A 29 -12.82 5.13 -4.11
N VAL A 30 -11.99 5.42 -3.09
CA VAL A 30 -12.44 6.10 -1.87
C VAL A 30 -12.88 7.53 -2.17
N GLU A 31 -12.16 8.26 -3.02
CA GLU A 31 -12.57 9.61 -3.42
C GLU A 31 -13.84 9.60 -4.27
N GLN A 32 -13.97 8.65 -5.20
CA GLN A 32 -15.21 8.45 -5.95
C GLN A 32 -16.38 8.14 -5.00
N TYR A 33 -16.23 7.19 -4.07
CA TYR A 33 -17.23 6.90 -3.02
C TYR A 33 -17.64 8.16 -2.26
N GLY A 34 -16.68 9.03 -1.91
CA GLY A 34 -16.94 10.28 -1.23
C GLY A 34 -17.78 11.28 -2.03
N SER A 35 -17.61 11.29 -3.35
CA SER A 35 -18.33 12.19 -4.26
C SER A 35 -19.77 11.74 -4.60
N MET A 36 -20.09 10.46 -4.42
CA MET A 36 -21.40 9.91 -4.80
C MET A 36 -22.53 10.36 -3.85
N LYS A 37 -23.75 10.48 -4.38
CA LYS A 37 -24.98 10.70 -3.58
C LYS A 37 -25.87 9.46 -3.50
N THR A 38 -25.72 8.53 -4.45
CA THR A 38 -26.46 7.26 -4.56
C THR A 38 -25.54 6.18 -5.15
N GLY A 39 -25.90 4.90 -5.05
CA GLY A 39 -25.12 3.79 -5.64
C GLY A 39 -23.79 3.49 -4.93
N GLU A 40 -23.69 3.85 -3.65
CA GLU A 40 -22.48 3.76 -2.83
C GLU A 40 -21.95 2.32 -2.67
N ASP A 41 -22.86 1.34 -2.60
CA ASP A 41 -22.52 -0.06 -2.32
C ASP A 41 -21.59 -0.67 -3.37
N ALA A 42 -21.73 -0.24 -4.64
CA ALA A 42 -20.88 -0.70 -5.73
C ALA A 42 -19.40 -0.29 -5.51
N PHE A 43 -19.17 0.92 -4.97
CA PHE A 43 -17.83 1.40 -4.65
C PHE A 43 -17.27 0.70 -3.42
N LEU A 44 -18.08 0.52 -2.37
CA LEU A 44 -17.65 -0.18 -1.16
C LEU A 44 -17.21 -1.62 -1.45
N SER A 45 -17.93 -2.33 -2.33
CA SER A 45 -17.55 -3.67 -2.79
C SER A 45 -16.22 -3.68 -3.56
N GLN A 46 -15.99 -2.69 -4.43
CA GLN A 46 -14.72 -2.54 -5.14
C GLN A 46 -13.56 -2.19 -4.20
N ILE A 47 -13.76 -1.24 -3.28
CA ILE A 47 -12.78 -0.86 -2.27
C ILE A 47 -12.35 -2.08 -1.45
N TYR A 48 -13.32 -2.85 -0.96
CA TYR A 48 -13.04 -4.07 -0.18
C TYR A 48 -12.15 -5.05 -0.95
N ARG A 49 -12.50 -5.37 -2.19
CA ARG A 49 -11.74 -6.34 -3.01
C ARG A 49 -10.33 -5.84 -3.28
N THR A 50 -10.20 -4.61 -3.79
CA THR A 50 -8.88 -4.06 -4.15
C THR A 50 -7.99 -3.88 -2.91
N ALA A 51 -8.54 -3.47 -1.77
CA ALA A 51 -7.78 -3.35 -0.53
C ALA A 51 -7.33 -4.71 0.02
N THR A 52 -8.19 -5.73 -0.06
CA THR A 52 -7.83 -7.12 0.30
C THR A 52 -6.71 -7.66 -0.58
N ASP A 53 -6.75 -7.38 -1.88
CA ASP A 53 -5.69 -7.80 -2.81
C ASP A 53 -4.35 -7.12 -2.48
N VAL A 54 -4.36 -5.83 -2.14
CA VAL A 54 -3.16 -5.12 -1.67
C VAL A 54 -2.64 -5.70 -0.36
N ALA A 55 -3.53 -6.01 0.59
CA ALA A 55 -3.15 -6.63 1.86
C ALA A 55 -2.44 -7.97 1.64
N ARG A 56 -2.91 -8.79 0.68
CA ARG A 56 -2.26 -10.04 0.29
C ARG A 56 -0.86 -9.82 -0.29
N ILE A 57 -0.67 -8.81 -1.13
CA ILE A 57 0.66 -8.47 -1.67
C ILE A 57 1.61 -8.12 -0.53
N PHE A 58 1.19 -7.26 0.40
CA PHE A 58 2.01 -6.90 1.54
C PHE A 58 2.34 -8.09 2.43
N MET A 59 1.34 -8.91 2.77
CA MET A 59 1.53 -10.07 3.63
C MET A 59 2.50 -11.08 3.03
N ASN A 60 2.35 -11.40 1.74
CA ASN A 60 3.18 -12.38 1.04
C ASN A 60 4.64 -11.92 0.88
N ASN A 61 4.93 -10.64 1.10
CA ASN A 61 6.27 -10.06 0.94
C ASN A 61 6.83 -9.49 2.25
N GLY A 62 6.25 -9.87 3.40
CA GLY A 62 6.79 -9.52 4.71
C GLY A 62 6.45 -8.11 5.21
N TYR A 63 5.51 -7.41 4.58
CA TYR A 63 5.08 -6.07 4.97
C TYR A 63 3.84 -6.11 5.89
N GLY A 64 3.90 -6.88 6.98
CA GLY A 64 2.73 -7.20 7.85
C GLY A 64 1.94 -5.98 8.33
N VAL A 65 2.61 -4.92 8.81
CA VAL A 65 1.93 -3.70 9.29
C VAL A 65 1.13 -3.00 8.18
N MET A 66 1.66 -3.00 6.95
CA MET A 66 0.94 -2.44 5.79
C MET A 66 -0.22 -3.35 5.39
N ALA A 67 -0.05 -4.67 5.49
CA ALA A 67 -1.12 -5.63 5.25
C ALA A 67 -2.29 -5.44 6.24
N ASP A 68 -1.99 -5.24 7.52
CA ASP A 68 -3.00 -4.97 8.55
C ASP A 68 -3.76 -3.68 8.26
N SER A 69 -3.05 -2.60 7.89
CA SER A 69 -3.66 -1.32 7.55
C SER A 69 -4.56 -1.42 6.30
N ALA A 70 -4.12 -2.16 5.28
CA ALA A 70 -4.93 -2.42 4.08
C ALA A 70 -6.18 -3.27 4.41
N ASN A 71 -6.04 -4.29 5.26
CA ASN A 71 -7.16 -5.10 5.75
C ASN A 71 -8.14 -4.28 6.60
N GLN A 72 -7.65 -3.36 7.44
CA GLN A 72 -8.52 -2.43 8.18
C GLN A 72 -9.36 -1.57 7.24
N LEU A 73 -8.76 -1.05 6.17
CA LEU A 73 -9.48 -0.30 5.14
C LEU A 73 -10.53 -1.17 4.44
N ALA A 74 -10.18 -2.40 4.09
CA ALA A 74 -11.13 -3.36 3.51
C ALA A 74 -12.32 -3.60 4.46
N MET A 75 -12.06 -3.82 5.74
CA MET A 75 -13.11 -4.06 6.74
C MET A 75 -13.99 -2.82 6.97
N LEU A 76 -13.43 -1.61 6.92
CA LEU A 76 -14.22 -0.37 6.96
C LEU A 76 -15.18 -0.27 5.79
N ALA A 77 -14.82 -0.77 4.60
CA ALA A 77 -15.72 -0.78 3.47
C ALA A 77 -16.97 -1.63 3.74
N LYS A 78 -16.85 -2.76 4.44
CA LYS A 78 -17.96 -3.67 4.77
C LYS A 78 -18.77 -3.26 6.01
N ARG A 79 -18.14 -2.66 7.02
CA ARG A 79 -18.79 -2.36 8.31
C ARG A 79 -19.75 -1.18 8.21
N GLY A 80 -20.79 -1.19 9.06
CA GLY A 80 -21.71 -0.08 9.22
C GLY A 80 -21.06 1.07 9.99
N SER A 81 -21.06 2.26 9.41
CA SER A 81 -20.69 3.53 10.03
C SER A 81 -21.21 4.69 9.16
N SER A 82 -21.26 5.91 9.69
CA SER A 82 -21.62 7.06 8.86
C SER A 82 -20.59 7.26 7.74
N LYS A 83 -21.06 7.68 6.56
CA LYS A 83 -20.23 7.91 5.37
C LYS A 83 -19.06 8.84 5.66
N GLN A 84 -19.30 9.94 6.37
CA GLN A 84 -18.29 10.93 6.71
C GLN A 84 -17.17 10.33 7.58
N THR A 85 -17.54 9.57 8.62
CA THR A 85 -16.56 8.90 9.49
C THR A 85 -15.76 7.86 8.70
N LYS A 86 -16.43 7.07 7.86
CA LYS A 86 -15.79 6.08 6.99
C LYS A 86 -14.75 6.71 6.07
N LEU A 87 -15.12 7.78 5.36
CA LEU A 87 -14.22 8.50 4.45
C LEU A 87 -13.00 9.08 5.17
N ARG A 88 -13.20 9.71 6.32
CA ARG A 88 -12.10 10.27 7.11
C ARG A 88 -11.08 9.18 7.46
N THR A 89 -11.54 8.07 8.05
CA THR A 89 -10.65 6.98 8.46
C THR A 89 -10.01 6.27 7.26
N MET A 90 -10.73 6.08 6.15
CA MET A 90 -10.15 5.54 4.92
C MET A 90 -9.01 6.43 4.39
N ARG A 91 -9.19 7.75 4.38
CA ARG A 91 -8.15 8.71 3.94
C ARG A 91 -6.93 8.70 4.85
N GLU A 92 -7.13 8.59 6.17
CA GLU A 92 -6.04 8.45 7.14
C GLU A 92 -5.21 7.17 6.88
N LEU A 93 -5.88 6.03 6.66
CA LEU A 93 -5.22 4.77 6.32
C LEU A 93 -4.50 4.85 4.96
N ILE A 94 -5.12 5.49 3.97
CA ILE A 94 -4.50 5.72 2.64
C ILE A 94 -3.18 6.48 2.79
N ALA A 95 -3.19 7.59 3.52
CA ALA A 95 -2.01 8.41 3.74
C ALA A 95 -0.91 7.63 4.49
N SER A 96 -1.29 6.90 5.54
CA SER A 96 -0.38 6.08 6.34
C SER A 96 0.32 5.00 5.50
N VAL A 97 -0.43 4.20 4.74
CA VAL A 97 0.14 3.15 3.89
C VAL A 97 1.01 3.73 2.77
N LYS A 98 0.60 4.85 2.17
CA LYS A 98 1.43 5.53 1.16
C LYS A 98 2.78 5.95 1.72
N ALA A 99 2.80 6.56 2.91
CA ALA A 99 4.04 6.93 3.58
C ALA A 99 4.89 5.70 3.94
N ALA A 100 4.26 4.60 4.36
CA ALA A 100 4.96 3.34 4.65
C ALA A 100 5.60 2.71 3.41
N ILE A 101 4.94 2.76 2.23
CA ILE A 101 5.53 2.32 0.96
C ILE A 101 6.74 3.19 0.60
N GLU A 102 6.61 4.52 0.68
CA GLU A 102 7.72 5.46 0.38
C GLU A 102 8.91 5.23 1.30
N HIS A 103 8.66 4.95 2.59
CA HIS A 103 9.70 4.61 3.54
C HIS A 103 10.36 3.28 3.19
N ALA A 104 9.57 2.24 2.87
CA ALA A 104 10.10 0.93 2.51
C ALA A 104 10.96 0.97 1.24
N GLU A 105 10.56 1.72 0.22
CA GLU A 105 11.36 1.92 -1.00
C GLU A 105 12.73 2.51 -0.69
N LYS A 106 12.78 3.53 0.18
CA LYS A 106 14.04 4.15 0.63
C LYS A 106 14.90 3.17 1.42
N MET A 107 14.31 2.40 2.32
CA MET A 107 15.02 1.40 3.11
C MET A 107 15.66 0.33 2.24
N VAL A 108 14.95 -0.16 1.22
CA VAL A 108 15.49 -1.14 0.28
C VAL A 108 16.74 -0.60 -0.43
N ALA A 109 16.70 0.64 -0.92
CA ALA A 109 17.86 1.25 -1.58
C ALA A 109 19.05 1.46 -0.61
N GLN A 110 18.77 1.84 0.64
CA GLN A 110 19.81 2.04 1.66
C GLN A 110 20.44 0.72 2.12
N GLU A 111 19.65 -0.33 2.30
CA GLU A 111 20.12 -1.67 2.62
C GLU A 111 21.05 -2.19 1.52
N ASP A 112 20.64 -2.07 0.26
CA ASP A 112 21.41 -2.51 -0.90
C ASP A 112 22.77 -1.78 -1.03
N ALA A 113 22.77 -0.46 -0.81
CA ALA A 113 23.99 0.33 -0.83
C ALA A 113 24.99 -0.13 0.25
N LYS A 114 24.52 -0.34 1.48
CA LYS A 114 25.36 -0.82 2.60
C LYS A 114 25.90 -2.22 2.35
N GLU A 115 25.08 -3.12 1.83
CA GLU A 115 25.51 -4.48 1.45
C GLU A 115 26.62 -4.41 0.40
N SER A 116 26.49 -3.57 -0.63
CA SER A 116 27.50 -3.41 -1.69
C SER A 116 28.86 -2.86 -1.19
N GLU A 117 28.85 -1.96 -0.20
CA GLU A 117 30.05 -1.41 0.42
C GLU A 117 30.77 -2.45 1.29
N SER A 118 30.00 -3.28 2.01
CA SER A 118 30.56 -4.35 2.86
C SER A 118 31.27 -5.44 2.04
N THR A 119 30.69 -5.87 0.91
CA THR A 119 31.30 -6.89 0.03
C THR A 119 32.52 -6.37 -0.73
N SER A 120 32.68 -5.05 -0.88
CA SER A 120 33.83 -4.46 -1.56
C SER A 120 35.06 -4.28 -0.65
N SER A 121 34.93 -4.56 0.65
CA SER A 121 35.97 -4.34 1.67
C SER A 121 36.61 -5.64 2.19
N ASP A 122 36.23 -6.80 1.65
CA ASP A 122 36.80 -8.13 1.90
C ASP A 122 37.59 -8.62 0.66
#